data_AF-F9HQ85-F1
#
_entry.id   AF-F9HQ85-F1
#
_cell.length_a   1.000
_cell.length_b   1.000
_cell.length_c   1.000
_cell.angle_alpha   90.00
_cell.angle_beta   90.00
_cell.angle_gamma   90.00
#
_symmetry.space_group_name_H-M   'P 1'
#
loop_
_entity.id
_entity.type
_entity.pdbx_description
1 polymer ?
#
loop_
_entity_poly.entity_id
_entity_poly.type
_entity_poly.pdbx_seq_one_letter_code
_entity_poly.pdbx_strand_id
1 'polypeptide(L)' 'MTIYINKDETVFHLEMKDSSYIFRILENGELQHLYFGKKIHVKENYN' A
#
# COMPACT_ATOMS: atom_id res chain seq x y z
N MET A 1 2.01 -12.61 -6.81
CA MET A 1 2.05 -11.67 -5.67
C MET A 1 3.11 -10.66 -6.01
N THR A 2 2.74 -9.38 -6.01
CA THR A 2 3.64 -8.27 -6.39
C THR A 2 3.58 -7.22 -5.29
N ILE A 3 4.72 -6.63 -4.96
CA ILE A 3 4.81 -5.55 -3.99
C ILE A 3 5.19 -4.29 -4.76
N TYR A 4 4.32 -3.29 -4.70
CA TYR A 4 4.60 -1.97 -5.26
C TYR A 4 4.96 -1.03 -4.12
N ILE A 5 6.03 -0.29 -4.33
CA ILE A 5 6.54 0.72 -3.41
C ILE A 5 6.51 2.04 -4.17
N ASN A 6 5.92 3.09 -3.60
CA ASN A 6 5.92 4.41 -4.22
C ASN A 6 7.35 5.00 -4.25
N LYS A 7 7.54 6.07 -5.02
CA LYS A 7 8.87 6.69 -5.19
C LYS A 7 9.52 7.15 -3.89
N ASP A 8 8.71 7.55 -2.92
CA ASP A 8 9.19 8.04 -1.62
C ASP A 8 9.43 6.90 -0.61
N GLU A 9 9.24 5.63 -1.02
CA GLU A 9 9.39 4.43 -0.19
C GLU A 9 8.55 4.42 1.10
N THR A 10 7.48 5.19 1.12
CA THR A 10 6.59 5.37 2.27
C THR A 10 5.29 4.60 2.15
N VAL A 11 4.86 4.21 0.95
CA VAL A 11 3.58 3.53 0.69
C VAL A 11 3.84 2.18 0.04
N PHE A 12 3.22 1.15 0.62
CA PHE A 12 3.36 -0.24 0.19
C PHE A 12 2.01 -0.76 -0.25
N HIS A 13 1.91 -1.21 -1.50
CA HIS A 13 0.74 -1.92 -2.02
C HIS A 13 1.13 -3.36 -2.32
N LEU A 14 0.63 -4.28 -1.49
CA LEU A 14 0.73 -5.72 -1.68
C LEU A 14 -0.46 -6.19 -2.52
N GLU A 15 -0.17 -6.65 -3.73
CA GLU A 15 -1.15 -7.20 -4.65
C GLU A 15 -1.13 -8.74 -4.58
N MET A 16 -2.24 -9.31 -4.12
CA MET A 16 -2.53 -10.74 -4.18
C MET A 16 -3.42 -11.04 -5.40
N LYS A 17 -3.87 -12.29 -5.53
CA LYS A 17 -4.72 -12.73 -6.65
C LYS A 17 -5.99 -11.88 -6.76
N ASP A 18 -6.74 -11.77 -5.66
CA ASP A 18 -8.08 -11.17 -5.63
C ASP A 18 -8.21 -10.02 -4.62
N SER A 19 -7.11 -9.68 -3.92
CA SER A 19 -7.08 -8.68 -2.86
C SER A 19 -5.89 -7.73 -2.95
N SER A 20 -6.07 -6.56 -2.37
CA SER A 20 -5.03 -5.57 -2.14
C SER A 20 -4.91 -5.28 -0.65
N TYR A 21 -3.67 -5.20 -0.16
CA TYR A 21 -3.34 -4.70 1.16
C TYR A 21 -2.42 -3.50 1.04
N ILE A 22 -2.78 -2.39 1.69
CA ILE A 22 -2.07 -1.12 1.55
C ILE A 22 -1.81 -0.52 2.93
N PHE A 23 -0.57 -0.15 3.17
CA PHE A 23 -0.15 0.59 4.35
C PHE A 23 0.90 1.65 3.98
N ARG A 24 1.10 2.60 4.89
CA ARG A 24 2.19 3.58 4.76
C ARG A 24 2.98 3.77 6.04
N ILE A 25 4.20 4.24 5.91
CA ILE A 25 5.08 4.66 7.00
C ILE A 25 4.77 6.14 7.30
N LEU A 26 4.45 6.44 8.56
CA LEU A 26 4.27 7.81 9.05
C LEU A 26 5.62 8.45 9.40
N GLU A 27 5.66 9.77 9.57
CA GLU A 27 6.89 10.51 9.93
C GLU A 27 7.53 10.01 11.23
N ASN A 28 6.73 9.50 12.17
CA ASN A 28 7.20 8.91 13.43
C ASN A 28 7.69 7.46 13.29
N GLY A 29 7.70 6.90 12.08
CA GLY A 29 8.10 5.52 11.79
C GLY A 29 7.03 4.46 12.03
N GLU A 30 5.83 4.84 12.47
CA GLU A 30 4.72 3.91 12.65
C GLU A 30 4.07 3.52 11.32
N LEU A 31 3.40 2.37 11.31
CA LEU A 31 2.67 1.88 10.15
C LEU A 31 1.20 2.26 10.25
N GLN A 32 0.72 3.05 9.29
CA GLN A 32 -0.70 3.33 9.13
C GLN A 32 -1.32 2.36 8.13
N HIS A 33 -2.37 1.66 8.58
CA HIS A 33 -3.24 0.90 7.70
C HIS A 33 -4.06 1.85 6.80
N LEU A 34 -4.08 1.58 5.49
CA LEU A 34 -4.87 2.36 4.52
C LEU A 34 -6.03 1.56 3.95
N TYR A 35 -5.79 0.30 3.58
CA TYR A 35 -6.82 -0.53 2.95
C TYR A 35 -6.52 -2.03 3.04
N PHE A 36 -7.56 -2.82 3.27
CA PHE A 36 -7.56 -4.26 2.99
C PHE A 36 -8.89 -4.66 2.38
N GLY A 37 -8.87 -5.26 1.19
CA GLY A 37 -10.09 -5.71 0.54
C GLY A 37 -9.87 -6.19 -0.88
N LYS A 38 -10.93 -6.11 -1.70
CA LYS A 38 -10.89 -6.44 -3.12
C LYS A 38 -9.72 -5.76 -3.81
N LYS A 39 -9.11 -6.45 -4.77
CA LYS A 39 -8.01 -5.91 -5.57
C LYS A 39 -8.39 -4.57 -6.20
N ILE A 40 -7.54 -3.56 -5.98
CA ILE A 40 -7.65 -2.23 -6.61
C ILE A 40 -6.39 -1.91 -7.41
N HIS A 41 -6.49 -0.95 -8.32
CA HIS A 41 -5.36 -0.56 -9.15
C HIS A 41 -4.29 0.16 -8.32
N VAL A 42 -3.02 -0.10 -8.63
CA VAL A 42 -1.88 0.58 -8.02
C VAL A 42 -1.92 2.07 -8.36
N LYS A 43 -1.69 2.91 -7.35
CA LYS A 43 -1.55 4.35 -7.42
C LYS A 43 -0.26 4.76 -6.71
N GLU A 44 0.29 5.90 -7.11
CA GLU A 44 1.45 6.51 -6.42
C GLU A 44 1.11 6.88 -4.97
N ASN A 45 -0.12 7.35 -4.71
CA ASN A 45 -0.60 7.72 -3.38
C ASN A 45 -2.07 7.31 -3.18
N TYR A 46 -2.44 7.05 -1.93
CA TYR A 46 -3.80 6.74 -1.48
C TYR A 46 -4.16 7.74 -0.37
N ASN A 47 -4.83 8.82 -0.78
CA ASN A 47 -5.39 9.85 0.11
C ASN A 47 -6.82 9.51 0.52
#